data_AF-A0AAE0PN79-F1
#
_entry.id   AF-A0AAE0PN79-F1
#
_cell.length_a   1.000
_cell.length_b   1.000
_cell.length_c   1.000
_cell.angle_alpha   90.00
_cell.angle_beta   90.00
_cell.angle_gamma   90.00
#
_symmetry.space_group_name_H-M   'P 1'
#
loop_
_entity.id
_entity.type
_entity.pdbx_description
1 polymer ?
#
loop_
_entity_poly.entity_id
_entity_poly.type
_entity_poly.pdbx_seq_one_letter_code
_entity_poly.pdbx_strand_id
1 'polypeptide(L)'
;MTASSVDSYDCYGRLSSEEAEELWPGWKNPFDEGFKYPIPDLRDDESFNDWSDQIQHILYALDLVGFIFGTESPPKWWDEDDPIHKHNLWVFQQRSYCAFRIISLGIQPISYDLEEGGFWVPLYNEHKQVTNKDPMVLWEAIKRWNTEVPYKLKCKYLKELSNIDLDQFADLKEYLERVLWLHHRLRAVKLEIPGDVQASFVIQGLRTRHTTWTISMNMRLKYGEGHDFDTVIRAIRGLIADEAIMNRERNVRGNCAQPTEHSDNRNHRRRQNNKRRGNAQGHHQRHTGVTKHYASRR
;
A
#
# COMPACT_ATOMS: atom_id res chain seq x y z
N MET A 1 -60.63 23.53 -2.75
CA MET A 1 -60.00 24.36 -3.80
C MET A 1 -58.62 23.74 -4.05
N THR A 2 -58.56 22.84 -5.04
CA THR A 2 -57.75 22.96 -6.29
C THR A 2 -56.25 22.87 -6.02
N ALA A 3 -55.57 21.72 -6.15
CA ALA A 3 -55.24 20.89 -7.33
C ALA A 3 -54.17 21.48 -8.27
N SER A 4 -53.15 20.64 -8.54
CA SER A 4 -52.21 20.61 -9.71
C SER A 4 -51.04 21.61 -9.71
N SER A 5 -49.82 21.33 -10.21
CA SER A 5 -49.21 20.23 -11.00
C SER A 5 -47.69 20.15 -10.66
N VAL A 6 -47.05 18.98 -10.57
CA VAL A 6 -46.25 18.30 -11.63
C VAL A 6 -45.26 19.21 -12.38
N ASP A 7 -43.96 18.91 -12.20
CA ASP A 7 -42.88 18.97 -13.22
C ASP A 7 -41.91 17.81 -12.86
N SER A 8 -42.34 16.56 -12.99
CA SER A 8 -41.99 15.68 -14.12
C SER A 8 -40.83 16.16 -15.00
N TYR A 9 -39.69 15.46 -14.92
CA TYR A 9 -38.64 15.48 -15.95
C TYR A 9 -39.03 14.60 -17.17
N ASP A 10 -40.30 14.60 -17.59
CA ASP A 10 -40.78 13.96 -18.83
C ASP A 10 -40.68 14.91 -20.04
N CYS A 11 -39.50 15.47 -20.29
CA CYS A 11 -39.24 16.23 -21.53
C CYS A 11 -38.37 15.46 -22.54
N TYR A 12 -38.15 14.16 -22.34
CA TYR A 12 -37.60 13.30 -23.40
C TYR A 12 -38.78 12.60 -24.07
N GLY A 13 -39.29 13.24 -25.13
CA GLY A 13 -40.04 12.50 -26.14
C GLY A 13 -39.23 11.26 -26.49
N ARG A 14 -39.89 10.08 -26.46
CA ARG A 14 -39.30 8.80 -26.86
C ARG A 14 -38.69 8.96 -28.25
N LEU A 15 -37.41 9.28 -28.30
CA LEU A 15 -36.57 9.02 -29.46
C LEU A 15 -36.62 7.51 -29.66
N SER A 16 -36.88 7.05 -30.88
CA SER A 16 -36.66 5.65 -31.22
C SER A 16 -35.24 5.30 -30.81
N SER A 17 -35.09 4.23 -30.02
CA SER A 17 -33.83 3.85 -29.39
C SER A 17 -32.67 3.73 -30.38
N GLU A 18 -32.97 3.47 -31.65
CA GLU A 18 -31.99 3.20 -32.71
C GLU A 18 -31.14 4.42 -33.15
N GLU A 19 -31.58 5.66 -32.95
CA GLU A 19 -30.83 6.85 -33.42
C GLU A 19 -30.00 7.53 -32.31
N ALA A 20 -30.39 7.38 -31.04
CA ALA A 20 -29.59 7.82 -29.89
C ALA A 20 -28.41 6.87 -29.59
N GLU A 21 -28.40 5.69 -30.22
CA GLU A 21 -27.43 4.60 -30.05
C GLU A 21 -26.11 4.80 -30.85
N GLU A 22 -25.95 5.90 -31.59
CA GLU A 22 -24.87 5.99 -32.60
C GLU A 22 -23.45 6.24 -32.03
N LEU A 23 -23.33 6.68 -30.77
CA LEU A 23 -22.02 6.87 -30.12
C LEU A 23 -21.85 6.10 -28.80
N TRP A 24 -22.88 5.97 -27.95
CA TRP A 24 -22.78 5.35 -26.62
C TRP A 24 -24.00 4.46 -26.29
N PRO A 25 -24.31 3.43 -27.11
CA PRO A 25 -25.47 2.59 -26.91
C PRO A 25 -25.35 1.82 -25.59
N GLY A 26 -26.34 1.98 -24.70
CA GLY A 26 -26.43 1.18 -23.48
C GLY A 26 -25.50 1.58 -22.33
N TRP A 27 -24.96 2.81 -22.32
CA TRP A 27 -24.25 3.28 -21.12
C TRP A 27 -25.21 3.30 -19.92
N LYS A 28 -24.81 2.60 -18.86
CA LYS A 28 -25.50 2.59 -17.58
C LYS A 28 -24.59 3.14 -16.52
N ASN A 29 -25.14 4.00 -15.67
CA ASN A 29 -24.41 4.51 -14.53
C ASN A 29 -24.11 3.34 -13.56
N PRO A 30 -22.82 3.01 -13.30
CA PRO A 30 -22.47 1.89 -12.45
C PRO A 30 -22.90 2.10 -10.98
N PHE A 31 -23.25 3.32 -10.58
CA PHE A 31 -23.81 3.60 -9.26
C PHE A 31 -25.29 3.24 -9.14
N ASP A 32 -26.06 3.23 -10.23
CA ASP A 32 -27.50 2.93 -10.21
C ASP A 32 -27.75 1.41 -10.05
N GLU A 33 -26.80 0.58 -10.51
CA GLU A 33 -26.86 -0.89 -10.40
C GLU A 33 -26.17 -1.44 -9.14
N GLY A 34 -25.82 -0.58 -8.19
CA GLY A 34 -25.09 -0.95 -6.97
C GLY A 34 -23.59 -1.15 -7.25
N PHE A 35 -22.85 -0.04 -7.26
CA PHE A 35 -21.41 0.04 -7.58
C PHE A 35 -20.61 -1.11 -6.92
N LYS A 36 -20.00 -1.96 -7.76
CA LYS A 36 -19.41 -3.25 -7.32
C LYS A 36 -17.92 -3.20 -7.02
N TYR A 37 -17.25 -2.10 -7.37
CA TYR A 37 -15.81 -1.97 -7.18
C TYR A 37 -15.53 -1.37 -5.80
N PRO A 38 -14.72 -2.02 -4.95
CA PRO A 38 -14.25 -1.38 -3.73
C PRO A 38 -13.31 -0.23 -4.12
N ILE A 39 -13.62 0.97 -3.66
CA ILE A 39 -12.77 2.15 -3.89
C ILE A 39 -11.76 2.20 -2.75
N PRO A 40 -10.45 2.07 -3.01
CA PRO A 40 -9.44 2.17 -1.97
C PRO A 40 -9.32 3.61 -1.47
N ASP A 41 -9.05 3.74 -0.18
CA ASP A 41 -8.73 5.02 0.46
C ASP A 41 -7.27 5.40 0.19
N LEU A 42 -7.05 6.60 -0.33
CA LEU A 42 -5.76 7.27 -0.32
C LEU A 42 -5.55 7.84 1.08
N ARG A 43 -4.64 7.23 1.85
CA ARG A 43 -4.43 7.58 3.26
C ARG A 43 -3.30 8.58 3.43
N ASP A 44 -2.27 8.47 2.61
CA ASP A 44 -1.03 9.20 2.74
C ASP A 44 -0.24 9.16 1.43
N ASP A 45 0.89 9.87 1.44
CA ASP A 45 1.85 9.90 0.34
C ASP A 45 2.44 8.51 0.02
N GLU A 46 2.54 7.63 1.02
CA GLU A 46 3.14 6.30 0.88
C GLU A 46 2.25 5.38 0.04
N SER A 47 0.94 5.42 0.30
CA SER A 47 -0.10 4.65 -0.39
C SER A 47 -0.48 5.20 -1.77
N PHE A 48 0.04 6.37 -2.19
CA PHE A 48 -0.36 7.01 -3.44
C PHE A 48 -0.19 6.13 -4.69
N ASN A 49 0.93 5.43 -4.85
CA ASN A 49 1.18 4.63 -6.06
C ASN A 49 0.19 3.47 -6.17
N ASP A 50 0.06 2.68 -5.09
CA ASP A 50 -0.86 1.54 -5.04
C ASP A 50 -2.31 1.99 -5.20
N TRP A 51 -2.68 3.13 -4.59
CA TRP A 51 -3.99 3.74 -4.75
C TRP A 51 -4.24 4.20 -6.19
N SER A 52 -3.28 4.90 -6.78
CA SER A 52 -3.36 5.41 -8.15
C SER A 52 -3.57 4.28 -9.15
N ASP A 53 -2.84 3.17 -9.00
CA ASP A 53 -2.94 2.01 -9.88
C ASP A 53 -4.31 1.32 -9.77
N GLN A 54 -4.85 1.22 -8.56
CA GLN A 54 -6.17 0.65 -8.31
C GLN A 54 -7.30 1.53 -8.86
N ILE A 55 -7.24 2.85 -8.63
CA ILE A 55 -8.23 3.78 -9.18
C ILE A 55 -8.19 3.78 -10.70
N GLN A 56 -7.01 3.80 -11.31
CA GLN A 56 -6.87 3.67 -12.75
C GLN A 56 -7.48 2.37 -13.26
N HIS A 57 -7.24 1.22 -12.60
CA HIS A 57 -7.88 -0.05 -12.96
C HIS A 57 -9.41 0.01 -12.93
N ILE A 58 -10.00 0.63 -11.90
CA ILE A 58 -11.46 0.82 -11.81
C ILE A 58 -11.95 1.68 -12.97
N LEU A 59 -11.25 2.78 -13.26
CA LEU A 59 -11.61 3.67 -14.37
C LEU A 59 -11.45 2.99 -15.73
N TYR A 60 -10.42 2.17 -15.94
CA TYR A 60 -10.26 1.35 -17.16
C TYR A 60 -11.41 0.36 -17.32
N ALA A 61 -11.77 -0.35 -16.25
CA ALA A 61 -12.86 -1.33 -16.28
C ALA A 61 -14.23 -0.72 -16.60
N LEU A 62 -14.39 0.58 -16.33
CA LEU A 62 -15.61 1.35 -16.59
C LEU A 62 -15.51 2.22 -17.86
N ASP A 63 -14.39 2.17 -18.59
CA ASP A 63 -14.12 3.02 -19.75
C ASP A 63 -14.13 4.53 -19.43
N LEU A 64 -13.73 4.90 -18.21
CA LEU A 64 -13.73 6.29 -17.71
C LEU A 64 -12.33 6.91 -17.63
N VAL A 65 -11.29 6.15 -17.94
CA VAL A 65 -9.90 6.58 -17.77
C VAL A 65 -9.54 7.79 -18.61
N GLY A 66 -10.15 7.96 -19.78
CA GLY A 66 -9.82 9.08 -20.65
C GLY A 66 -10.19 10.45 -20.07
N PHE A 67 -11.13 10.50 -19.10
CA PHE A 67 -11.48 11.71 -18.38
C PHE A 67 -10.35 12.21 -17.46
N ILE A 68 -9.52 11.32 -16.89
CA ILE A 68 -8.39 11.72 -16.05
C ILE A 68 -7.12 12.03 -16.84
N PHE A 69 -7.05 11.62 -18.11
CA PHE A 69 -5.95 11.93 -19.02
C PHE A 69 -6.28 13.07 -20.00
N GLY A 70 -7.50 13.61 -19.96
CA GLY A 70 -7.95 14.67 -20.87
C GLY A 70 -8.09 14.21 -22.33
N THR A 71 -8.22 12.90 -22.57
CA THR A 71 -8.40 12.35 -23.93
C THR A 71 -9.86 12.26 -24.33
N GLU A 72 -10.78 12.29 -23.37
CA GLU A 72 -12.21 12.38 -23.64
C GLU A 72 -12.60 13.80 -24.01
N SER A 73 -13.42 13.94 -25.05
CA SER A 73 -13.91 15.25 -25.51
C SER A 73 -15.42 15.22 -25.65
N PRO A 74 -16.10 16.34 -25.34
CA PRO A 74 -17.53 16.45 -25.59
C PRO A 74 -17.83 16.16 -27.07
N PRO A 75 -18.97 15.51 -27.37
CA PRO A 75 -19.37 15.24 -28.75
C PRO A 75 -19.49 16.56 -29.53
N LYS A 76 -18.81 16.65 -30.68
CA LYS A 76 -18.85 17.84 -31.55
C LYS A 76 -20.02 17.74 -32.52
N TRP A 77 -20.96 18.67 -32.45
CA TRP A 77 -22.06 18.76 -33.40
C TRP A 77 -22.35 20.22 -33.76
N TRP A 78 -23.01 20.38 -34.91
CA TRP A 78 -23.30 21.65 -35.59
C TRP A 78 -24.61 22.29 -35.12
N ASP A 79 -25.49 21.51 -34.50
CA ASP A 79 -26.82 21.92 -34.06
C ASP A 79 -26.98 21.60 -32.56
N GLU A 80 -27.07 22.65 -31.73
CA GLU A 80 -27.25 22.53 -30.29
C GLU A 80 -28.64 22.01 -29.91
N ASP A 81 -29.62 22.10 -30.83
CA ASP A 81 -31.00 21.73 -30.56
C ASP A 81 -31.34 20.27 -30.90
N ASP A 82 -30.44 19.57 -31.60
CA ASP A 82 -30.58 18.16 -31.95
C ASP A 82 -30.75 17.28 -30.69
N PRO A 83 -31.87 16.54 -30.55
CA PRO A 83 -32.10 15.62 -29.44
C PRO A 83 -30.99 14.57 -29.25
N ILE A 84 -30.36 14.09 -30.33
CA ILE A 84 -29.27 13.11 -30.28
C ILE A 84 -28.01 13.76 -29.69
N HIS A 85 -27.71 14.99 -30.11
CA HIS A 85 -26.62 15.77 -29.53
C HIS A 85 -26.84 16.01 -28.02
N LYS A 86 -28.04 16.45 -27.64
CA LYS A 86 -28.43 16.67 -26.24
C LYS A 86 -28.28 15.40 -25.40
N HIS A 87 -28.70 14.24 -25.93
CA HIS A 87 -28.54 12.95 -25.26
C HIS A 87 -27.06 12.58 -25.08
N ASN A 88 -26.26 12.63 -26.14
CA ASN A 88 -24.83 12.30 -26.08
C ASN A 88 -24.05 13.23 -25.14
N LEU A 89 -24.38 14.52 -25.13
CA LEU A 89 -23.81 15.48 -24.18
C LEU A 89 -24.16 15.13 -22.73
N TRP A 90 -25.42 14.75 -22.48
CA TRP A 90 -25.85 14.29 -21.16
C TRP A 90 -25.08 13.03 -20.73
N VAL A 91 -24.95 12.02 -21.60
CA VAL A 91 -24.16 10.80 -21.32
C VAL A 91 -22.71 11.14 -20.98
N PHE A 92 -22.08 12.02 -21.77
CA PHE A 92 -20.72 12.50 -21.52
C PHE A 92 -20.58 13.15 -20.13
N GLN A 93 -21.53 14.03 -19.76
CA GLN A 93 -21.54 14.67 -18.45
C GLN A 93 -21.71 13.67 -17.31
N GLN A 94 -22.57 12.66 -17.47
CA GLN A 94 -22.77 11.61 -16.48
C GLN A 94 -21.51 10.74 -16.30
N ARG A 95 -20.82 10.40 -17.39
CA ARG A 95 -19.56 9.65 -17.34
C ARG A 95 -18.44 10.44 -16.67
N SER A 96 -18.31 11.73 -17.01
CA SER A 96 -17.39 12.65 -16.34
C SER A 96 -17.66 12.72 -14.83
N TYR A 97 -18.93 12.89 -14.45
CA TYR A 97 -19.34 12.90 -13.05
C TYR A 97 -19.06 11.56 -12.34
N CYS A 98 -19.26 10.44 -13.02
CA CYS A 98 -18.95 9.11 -12.49
C CYS A 98 -17.45 8.96 -12.20
N ALA A 99 -16.59 9.37 -13.13
CA ALA A 99 -15.14 9.39 -12.93
C ALA A 99 -14.76 10.26 -11.73
N PHE A 100 -15.31 11.47 -11.66
CA PHE A 100 -15.09 12.39 -10.53
C PHE A 100 -15.51 11.76 -9.21
N ARG A 101 -16.68 11.11 -9.17
CA ARG A 101 -17.21 10.47 -7.96
C ARG A 101 -16.34 9.32 -7.47
N ILE A 102 -15.81 8.50 -8.39
CA ILE A 102 -14.89 7.40 -8.02
C ILE A 102 -13.64 7.96 -7.34
N ILE A 103 -13.04 9.00 -7.93
CA ILE A 103 -11.85 9.66 -7.38
C ILE A 103 -12.17 10.32 -6.04
N SER A 104 -13.25 11.10 -5.97
CA SER A 104 -13.61 11.87 -4.77
C SER A 104 -13.95 11.00 -3.56
N LEU A 105 -14.51 9.80 -3.79
CA LEU A 105 -14.72 8.80 -2.74
C LEU A 105 -13.39 8.22 -2.24
N GLY A 106 -12.43 7.99 -3.13
CA GLY A 106 -11.13 7.42 -2.77
C GLY A 106 -10.20 8.38 -2.02
N ILE A 107 -10.46 9.69 -2.03
CA ILE A 107 -9.59 10.70 -1.40
C ILE A 107 -10.17 11.32 -0.12
N GLN A 108 -11.30 10.82 0.38
CA GLN A 108 -11.93 11.35 1.60
C GLN A 108 -10.95 11.54 2.78
N PRO A 109 -9.98 10.64 3.04
CA PRO A 109 -9.03 10.84 4.13
C PRO A 109 -8.08 12.04 3.97
N ILE A 110 -7.77 12.43 2.73
CA ILE A 110 -6.83 13.51 2.42
C ILE A 110 -7.51 14.78 1.89
N SER A 111 -8.85 14.81 1.84
CA SER A 111 -9.59 15.92 1.23
C SER A 111 -9.32 17.26 1.95
N TYR A 112 -9.17 17.22 3.28
CA TYR A 112 -8.79 18.38 4.07
C TYR A 112 -7.39 18.90 3.71
N ASP A 113 -6.42 18.00 3.55
CA ASP A 113 -5.04 18.37 3.20
C ASP A 113 -4.95 18.94 1.78
N LEU A 114 -5.78 18.43 0.86
CA LEU A 114 -5.92 18.96 -0.51
C LEU A 114 -6.47 20.40 -0.50
N GLU A 115 -7.47 20.67 0.34
CA GLU A 115 -8.08 21.99 0.50
C GLU A 115 -7.16 22.98 1.23
N GLU A 116 -6.60 22.61 2.39
CA GLU A 116 -5.69 23.46 3.18
C GLU A 116 -4.41 23.77 2.39
N GLY A 117 -3.92 22.80 1.62
CA GLY A 117 -2.76 22.95 0.74
C GLY A 117 -3.02 23.81 -0.50
N GLY A 118 -4.28 24.17 -0.77
CA GLY A 118 -4.65 24.93 -1.97
C GLY A 118 -4.46 24.16 -3.27
N PHE A 119 -4.32 22.83 -3.21
CA PHE A 119 -4.19 21.95 -4.37
C PHE A 119 -5.52 21.80 -5.09
N TRP A 120 -6.60 21.76 -4.32
CA TRP A 120 -7.96 21.67 -4.81
C TRP A 120 -8.85 22.64 -4.05
N VAL A 121 -9.57 23.48 -4.79
CA VAL A 121 -10.60 24.35 -4.22
C VAL A 121 -11.94 23.83 -4.74
N PRO A 122 -12.68 23.06 -3.94
CA PRO A 122 -14.07 22.77 -4.27
C PRO A 122 -14.82 24.08 -4.32
N LEU A 123 -15.27 24.45 -5.52
CA LEU A 123 -16.21 25.55 -5.66
C LEU A 123 -17.55 25.04 -5.11
N TYR A 124 -18.11 25.74 -4.15
CA TYR A 124 -19.40 25.36 -3.56
C TYR A 124 -20.49 26.31 -4.05
N ASN A 125 -21.66 25.77 -4.41
CA ASN A 125 -22.85 26.59 -4.62
C ASN A 125 -23.48 27.00 -3.28
N GLU A 126 -24.56 27.78 -3.32
CA GLU A 126 -25.34 28.22 -2.15
C GLU A 126 -25.81 27.05 -1.26
N HIS A 127 -25.87 25.84 -1.81
CA HIS A 127 -26.26 24.61 -1.12
C HIS A 127 -25.06 23.76 -0.66
N LYS A 128 -23.84 24.31 -0.65
CA LYS A 128 -22.60 23.60 -0.28
C LYS A 128 -22.32 22.36 -1.13
N GLN A 129 -22.79 22.32 -2.37
CA GLN A 129 -22.44 21.25 -3.32
C GLN A 129 -21.26 21.69 -4.17
N VAL A 130 -20.32 20.75 -4.38
CA VAL A 130 -19.16 20.97 -5.26
C VAL A 130 -19.64 21.20 -6.71
N THR A 131 -19.34 22.37 -7.26
CA THR A 131 -19.67 22.79 -8.63
C THR A 131 -18.55 22.46 -9.61
N ASN A 132 -17.29 22.47 -9.17
CA ASN A 132 -16.17 21.97 -9.98
C ASN A 132 -16.11 20.43 -9.89
N LYS A 133 -16.74 19.77 -10.86
CA LYS A 133 -16.84 18.30 -10.94
C LYS A 133 -15.92 17.72 -12.02
N ASP A 134 -14.85 18.42 -12.37
CA ASP A 134 -13.92 17.95 -13.39
C ASP A 134 -12.97 16.87 -12.80
N PRO A 135 -13.05 15.61 -13.27
CA PRO A 135 -12.19 14.53 -12.80
C PRO A 135 -10.71 14.76 -13.13
N MET A 136 -10.38 15.42 -14.24
CA MET A 136 -8.99 15.70 -14.64
C MET A 136 -8.36 16.68 -13.65
N VAL A 137 -9.06 17.77 -13.35
CA VAL A 137 -8.59 18.79 -12.39
C VAL A 137 -8.38 18.18 -11.01
N LEU A 138 -9.31 17.33 -10.56
CA LEU A 138 -9.16 16.62 -9.29
C LEU A 138 -7.96 15.67 -9.30
N TRP A 139 -7.79 14.90 -10.38
CA TRP A 139 -6.68 13.98 -10.55
C TRP A 139 -5.32 14.69 -10.55
N GLU A 140 -5.22 15.81 -11.25
CA GLU A 140 -4.03 16.66 -11.25
C GLU A 140 -3.76 17.25 -9.88
N ALA A 141 -4.79 17.71 -9.16
CA ALA A 141 -4.64 18.22 -7.79
C ALA A 141 -4.06 17.16 -6.85
N ILE A 142 -4.49 15.90 -6.95
CA ILE A 142 -3.95 14.80 -6.13
C ILE A 142 -2.50 14.51 -6.49
N LYS A 143 -2.16 14.47 -7.79
CA LYS A 143 -0.78 14.33 -8.25
C LYS A 143 0.10 15.48 -7.74
N ARG A 144 -0.41 16.71 -7.78
CA ARG A 144 0.26 17.89 -7.23
C ARG A 144 0.40 17.77 -5.73
N TRP A 145 -0.61 17.41 -4.96
CA TRP A 145 -0.48 17.17 -3.52
C TRP A 145 0.60 16.13 -3.17
N ASN A 146 0.72 15.06 -3.96
CA ASN A 146 1.77 14.06 -3.77
C ASN A 146 3.18 14.56 -4.18
N THR A 147 3.30 15.59 -5.03
CA THR A 147 4.60 16.05 -5.59
C THR A 147 5.04 17.45 -5.12
N GLU A 148 4.12 18.39 -5.02
CA GLU A 148 4.24 19.71 -4.43
C GLU A 148 4.15 19.58 -2.92
N VAL A 149 5.31 19.54 -2.30
CA VAL A 149 5.45 19.11 -0.92
C VAL A 149 5.35 20.32 -0.01
N PRO A 150 4.34 20.41 0.88
CA PRO A 150 4.34 21.38 1.95
C PRO A 150 5.64 21.22 2.74
N TYR A 151 6.28 22.32 3.14
CA TYR A 151 7.51 22.32 3.95
C TYR A 151 7.48 21.27 5.08
N LYS A 152 6.30 21.07 5.70
CA LYS A 152 6.02 20.05 6.71
C LYS A 152 6.44 18.62 6.29
N LEU A 153 6.17 18.20 5.06
CA LEU A 153 6.45 16.84 4.58
C LEU A 153 7.95 16.67 4.21
N LYS A 154 8.61 17.72 3.70
CA LYS A 154 10.10 17.75 3.60
C LYS A 154 10.75 17.56 4.97
N CYS A 155 10.26 18.29 5.98
CA CYS A 155 10.72 18.14 7.35
C CYS A 155 10.41 16.75 7.92
N LYS A 156 9.26 16.15 7.60
CA LYS A 156 8.90 14.78 8.01
C LYS A 156 9.93 13.78 7.51
N TYR A 157 10.19 13.71 6.21
CA TYR A 157 11.15 12.75 5.65
C TYR A 157 12.58 13.00 6.11
N LEU A 158 13.01 14.26 6.19
CA LEU A 158 14.34 14.59 6.69
C LEU A 158 14.51 14.18 8.15
N LYS A 159 13.50 14.47 8.99
CA LYS A 159 13.49 14.09 10.40
C LYS A 159 13.48 12.57 10.56
N GLU A 160 12.73 11.87 9.73
CA GLU A 160 12.69 10.41 9.75
C GLU A 160 14.06 9.83 9.36
N LEU A 161 14.64 10.28 8.24
CA LEU A 161 15.97 9.85 7.81
C LEU A 161 17.03 10.16 8.87
N SER A 162 17.00 11.35 9.50
CA SER A 162 17.98 11.73 10.51
C SER A 162 17.88 10.92 11.81
N ASN A 163 16.73 10.31 12.08
CA ASN A 163 16.45 9.53 13.29
C ASN A 163 16.20 8.04 12.98
N ILE A 164 16.53 7.58 11.77
CA ILE A 164 16.31 6.21 11.38
C ILE A 164 17.22 5.30 12.22
N ASP A 165 16.65 4.22 12.76
CA ASP A 165 17.37 3.29 13.62
C ASP A 165 16.98 1.85 13.23
N LEU A 166 17.96 0.97 13.10
CA LEU A 166 17.75 -0.45 12.78
C LEU A 166 16.84 -1.16 13.78
N ASP A 167 16.80 -0.71 15.04
CA ASP A 167 15.94 -1.31 16.06
C ASP A 167 14.45 -1.08 15.81
N GLN A 168 14.08 -0.19 14.89
CA GLN A 168 12.70 0.02 14.45
C GLN A 168 12.23 -1.04 13.45
N PHE A 169 13.13 -1.88 12.93
CA PHE A 169 12.86 -2.84 11.87
C PHE A 169 13.16 -4.27 12.31
N ALA A 170 12.58 -5.26 11.61
CA ALA A 170 12.85 -6.66 11.92
C ALA A 170 14.30 -7.04 11.60
N ASP A 171 14.80 -6.59 10.45
CA ASP A 171 16.14 -6.91 9.96
C ASP A 171 16.79 -5.78 9.14
N LEU A 172 18.04 -6.03 8.72
CA LEU A 172 18.84 -5.08 7.94
C LEU A 172 18.28 -4.85 6.53
N LYS A 173 17.48 -5.78 6.00
CA LYS A 173 16.86 -5.66 4.68
C LYS A 173 15.70 -4.68 4.72
N GLU A 174 14.78 -4.80 5.68
CA GLU A 174 13.68 -3.86 5.88
C GLU A 174 14.20 -2.44 6.16
N TYR A 175 15.23 -2.34 7.00
CA TYR A 175 15.92 -1.06 7.25
C TYR A 175 16.44 -0.44 5.94
N LEU A 176 17.14 -1.23 5.12
CA LEU A 176 17.68 -0.75 3.85
C LEU A 176 16.58 -0.32 2.86
N GLU A 177 15.49 -1.08 2.79
CA GLU A 177 14.33 -0.74 1.96
C GLU A 177 13.74 0.61 2.39
N ARG A 178 13.59 0.86 3.70
CA ARG A 178 13.11 2.16 4.20
C ARG A 178 14.08 3.31 3.91
N VAL A 179 15.39 3.09 4.05
CA VAL A 179 16.42 4.08 3.68
C VAL A 179 16.31 4.47 2.20
N LEU A 180 16.19 3.48 1.31
CA LEU A 180 16.07 3.71 -0.13
C LEU A 180 14.76 4.41 -0.48
N TRP A 181 13.68 4.05 0.19
CA TRP A 181 12.39 4.71 0.05
C TRP A 181 12.47 6.19 0.45
N LEU A 182 13.04 6.51 1.63
CA LEU A 182 13.23 7.88 2.10
C LEU A 182 14.11 8.68 1.13
N HIS A 183 15.21 8.09 0.66
CA HIS A 183 16.09 8.72 -0.34
C HIS A 183 15.35 9.07 -1.63
N HIS A 184 14.56 8.13 -2.17
CA HIS A 184 13.77 8.35 -3.36
C HIS A 184 12.75 9.46 -3.16
N ARG A 185 12.04 9.46 -2.03
CA ARG A 185 11.06 10.50 -1.68
C ARG A 185 11.72 11.87 -1.54
N LEU A 186 12.83 11.97 -0.81
CA LEU A 186 13.59 13.21 -0.65
C LEU A 186 14.04 13.81 -2.00
N ARG A 187 14.44 12.97 -2.96
CA ARG A 187 14.72 13.40 -4.34
C ARG A 187 13.47 13.84 -5.09
N ALA A 188 12.37 13.09 -4.98
CA ALA A 188 11.10 13.42 -5.63
C ALA A 188 10.57 14.79 -5.18
N VAL A 189 10.74 15.14 -3.90
CA VAL A 189 10.35 16.45 -3.35
C VAL A 189 11.37 17.56 -3.60
N LYS A 190 12.42 17.29 -4.41
CA LYS A 190 13.53 18.21 -4.72
C LYS A 190 14.21 18.75 -3.46
N LEU A 191 14.38 17.92 -2.43
CA LEU A 191 15.21 18.25 -1.28
C LEU A 191 16.61 17.69 -1.51
N GLU A 192 17.54 18.56 -1.92
CA GLU A 192 18.93 18.19 -2.11
C GLU A 192 19.64 18.12 -0.76
N ILE A 193 19.88 16.90 -0.29
CA ILE A 193 20.75 16.65 0.87
C ILE A 193 22.07 16.11 0.32
N PRO A 194 23.22 16.67 0.74
CA PRO A 194 24.54 16.15 0.40
C PRO A 194 24.65 14.64 0.69
N GLY A 195 25.24 13.88 -0.23
CA GLY A 195 25.27 12.42 -0.16
C GLY A 195 26.02 11.89 1.07
N ASP A 196 27.03 12.62 1.53
CA ASP A 196 27.79 12.38 2.77
C ASP A 196 26.95 12.58 4.03
N VAL A 197 26.07 13.60 4.05
CA VAL A 197 25.12 13.82 5.14
C VAL A 197 24.09 12.68 5.21
N GLN A 198 23.56 12.27 4.06
CA GLN A 198 22.64 11.13 4.00
C GLN A 198 23.34 9.83 4.46
N ALA A 199 24.55 9.59 3.97
CA ALA A 199 25.39 8.47 4.38
C ALA A 199 25.61 8.45 5.91
N SER A 200 25.89 9.60 6.51
CA SER A 200 26.09 9.74 7.96
C SER A 200 24.84 9.32 8.75
N PHE A 201 23.65 9.77 8.34
CA PHE A 201 22.39 9.37 9.00
C PHE A 201 22.17 7.85 8.94
N VAL A 202 22.39 7.24 7.77
CA VAL A 202 22.25 5.79 7.60
C VAL A 202 23.27 5.03 8.44
N ILE A 203 24.54 5.45 8.45
CA ILE A 203 25.57 4.81 9.27
C ILE A 203 25.24 4.91 10.76
N GLN A 204 24.73 6.07 11.20
CA GLN A 204 24.31 6.30 12.58
C GLN A 204 23.16 5.36 12.99
N GLY A 205 22.19 5.12 12.11
CA GLY A 205 21.07 4.20 12.37
C GLY A 205 21.45 2.74 12.58
N LEU A 206 22.67 2.34 12.19
CA LEU A 206 23.19 0.98 12.38
C LEU A 206 24.02 0.82 13.66
N ARG A 207 24.21 1.90 14.44
CA ARG A 207 25.18 1.94 15.55
C ARG A 207 24.89 0.92 16.66
N THR A 208 23.64 0.60 16.92
CA THR A 208 23.21 -0.28 18.02
C THR A 208 23.57 -1.74 17.77
N ARG A 209 23.32 -2.26 16.56
CA ARG A 209 23.61 -3.67 16.21
C ARG A 209 24.92 -3.90 15.47
N HIS A 210 25.43 -2.91 14.74
CA HIS A 210 26.63 -3.02 13.90
C HIS A 210 27.74 -2.06 14.31
N THR A 211 27.97 -1.89 15.61
CA THR A 211 28.88 -0.85 16.17
C THR A 211 30.26 -0.81 15.53
N THR A 212 30.94 -1.95 15.38
CA THR A 212 32.30 -2.00 14.79
C THR A 212 32.30 -1.54 13.33
N TRP A 213 31.32 -1.97 12.55
CA TRP A 213 31.17 -1.57 11.17
C TRP A 213 30.84 -0.07 11.07
N THR A 214 29.92 0.41 11.91
CA THR A 214 29.54 1.83 11.98
C THR A 214 30.73 2.73 12.34
N ILE A 215 31.61 2.32 13.26
CA ILE A 215 32.83 3.05 13.60
C ILE A 215 33.77 3.11 12.38
N SER A 216 34.00 1.97 11.71
CA SER A 216 34.85 1.91 10.52
C SER A 216 34.34 2.83 9.41
N MET A 217 33.03 2.78 9.12
CA MET A 217 32.41 3.60 8.09
C MET A 217 32.43 5.09 8.41
N ASN A 218 32.18 5.47 9.67
CA ASN A 218 32.28 6.87 10.10
C ASN A 218 33.71 7.43 9.97
N MET A 219 34.73 6.63 10.24
CA MET A 219 36.11 7.05 10.04
C MET A 219 36.38 7.32 8.57
N ARG A 220 35.96 6.41 7.68
CA ARG A 220 36.15 6.60 6.23
C ARG A 220 35.42 7.84 5.69
N LEU A 221 34.20 8.13 6.17
CA LEU A 221 33.49 9.37 5.86
C LEU A 221 34.30 10.61 6.27
N LYS A 222 34.87 10.62 7.48
CA LYS A 222 35.66 11.75 7.99
C LYS A 222 36.94 12.01 7.19
N TYR A 223 37.56 10.96 6.64
CA TYR A 223 38.80 11.08 5.89
C TYR A 223 38.60 11.25 4.37
N GLY A 224 37.36 11.41 3.91
CA GLY A 224 37.06 11.73 2.50
C GLY A 224 37.29 10.59 1.51
N GLU A 225 37.40 9.35 1.99
CA GLU A 225 37.62 8.18 1.15
C GLU A 225 36.32 7.73 0.47
N GLY A 226 35.96 8.36 -0.65
CA GLY A 226 35.07 7.77 -1.67
C GLY A 226 33.71 7.23 -1.19
N HIS A 227 33.05 7.90 -0.25
CA HIS A 227 31.79 7.43 0.32
C HIS A 227 30.67 8.44 0.13
N ASP A 228 30.08 8.36 -1.06
CA ASP A 228 28.73 8.85 -1.30
C ASP A 228 27.69 7.89 -0.71
N PHE A 229 26.43 8.33 -0.73
CA PHE A 229 25.29 7.53 -0.28
C PHE A 229 25.27 6.14 -0.93
N ASP A 230 25.51 6.04 -2.24
CA ASP A 230 25.46 4.79 -3.00
C ASP A 230 26.53 3.77 -2.54
N THR A 231 27.69 4.25 -2.12
CA THR A 231 28.74 3.39 -1.58
C THR A 231 28.35 2.80 -0.22
N VAL A 232 27.70 3.60 0.65
CA VAL A 232 27.15 3.10 1.92
C VAL A 232 26.06 2.06 1.69
N ILE A 233 25.13 2.32 0.76
CA ILE A 233 24.09 1.35 0.38
C ILE A 233 24.70 0.03 -0.09
N ARG A 234 25.76 0.08 -0.91
CA ARG A 234 26.46 -1.13 -1.38
C ARG A 234 27.11 -1.90 -0.23
N ALA A 235 27.72 -1.19 0.73
CA ALA A 235 28.33 -1.80 1.90
C ALA A 235 27.29 -2.47 2.82
N ILE A 236 26.10 -1.86 2.98
CA ILE A 236 24.98 -2.46 3.73
C ILE A 236 24.47 -3.72 3.04
N ARG A 237 24.35 -3.73 1.70
CA ARG A 237 24.03 -4.96 0.96
C ARG A 237 25.05 -6.08 1.19
N GLY A 238 26.33 -5.73 1.31
CA GLY A 238 27.38 -6.65 1.71
C GLY A 238 27.14 -7.24 3.11
N LEU A 239 26.82 -6.40 4.09
CA LEU A 239 26.46 -6.85 5.44
C LEU A 239 25.26 -7.81 5.45
N ILE A 240 24.21 -7.52 4.67
CA ILE A 240 23.04 -8.41 4.54
C ILE A 240 23.47 -9.79 4.03
N ALA A 241 24.36 -9.84 3.03
CA ALA A 241 24.87 -11.10 2.50
C ALA A 241 25.68 -11.88 3.54
N ASP A 242 26.53 -11.20 4.30
CA ASP A 242 27.34 -11.80 5.37
C ASP A 242 26.47 -12.38 6.48
N GLU A 243 25.42 -11.66 6.90
CA GLU A 243 24.45 -12.17 7.90
C GLU A 243 23.71 -13.40 7.39
N ALA A 244 23.30 -13.42 6.12
CA ALA A 244 22.65 -14.56 5.52
C ALA A 244 23.56 -15.81 5.48
N ILE A 245 24.86 -15.62 5.19
CA ILE A 245 25.86 -16.69 5.22
C ILE A 245 26.02 -17.23 6.65
N MET A 246 26.23 -16.34 7.64
CA MET A 246 26.39 -16.74 9.04
C MET A 246 25.16 -17.49 9.58
N ASN A 247 23.95 -17.05 9.23
CA ASN A 247 22.73 -17.71 9.65
C ASN A 247 22.57 -19.11 9.02
N ARG A 248 22.97 -19.29 7.76
CA ARG A 248 23.03 -20.61 7.13
C ARG A 248 24.03 -21.52 7.84
N GLU A 249 25.23 -21.03 8.13
CA GLU A 249 26.26 -21.80 8.84
C GLU A 249 25.84 -22.20 10.25
N ARG A 250 25.15 -21.31 10.98
CA ARG A 250 24.58 -21.61 12.30
C ARG A 250 23.52 -22.71 12.22
N ASN A 251 22.64 -22.68 11.23
CA ASN A 251 21.61 -23.71 11.04
C ASN A 251 22.20 -25.07 10.64
N VAL A 252 23.26 -25.08 9.82
CA VAL A 252 23.98 -26.31 9.47
C VAL A 252 24.68 -26.90 10.70
N ARG A 253 25.33 -26.07 11.53
CA ARG A 253 25.98 -26.53 12.77
C ARG A 253 24.99 -26.95 13.86
N GLY A 254 23.84 -26.27 13.97
CA GLY A 254 22.75 -26.65 14.88
C GLY A 254 22.12 -28.00 14.53
N ASN A 255 22.03 -28.34 13.24
CA ASN A 255 21.56 -29.65 12.77
C ASN A 255 22.64 -30.75 12.86
N CYS A 256 23.93 -30.41 12.84
CA CYS A 256 25.03 -31.36 13.11
C CYS A 256 25.23 -31.65 14.62
N ALA A 257 24.61 -30.88 15.52
CA ALA A 257 24.73 -31.04 16.96
C ALA A 257 23.61 -31.88 17.60
N GLN A 258 22.77 -32.56 16.82
CA GLN A 258 22.04 -33.71 17.35
C GLN A 258 22.94 -34.95 17.27
N PRO A 259 23.38 -35.51 18.41
CA PRO A 259 23.97 -36.84 18.38
C PRO A 259 22.85 -37.77 17.92
N THR A 260 23.05 -38.37 16.75
CA THR A 260 22.30 -39.55 16.34
C THR A 260 22.72 -40.67 17.28
N GLU A 261 22.15 -40.73 18.49
CA GLU A 261 22.15 -41.94 19.32
C GLU A 261 21.23 -42.98 18.67
N HIS A 262 21.56 -43.41 17.45
CA HIS A 262 20.93 -44.53 16.76
C HIS A 262 21.97 -45.28 15.94
N SER A 263 22.99 -45.76 16.63
CA SER A 263 23.94 -46.75 16.12
C SER A 263 24.57 -47.48 17.29
N ASP A 264 23.87 -48.51 17.78
CA ASP A 264 24.43 -49.74 18.40
C ASP A 264 23.52 -50.30 19.50
N ASN A 265 22.39 -50.92 19.11
CA ASN A 265 21.76 -51.91 19.99
C ASN A 265 20.92 -52.98 19.28
N ARG A 266 21.27 -53.34 18.03
CA ARG A 266 20.58 -54.43 17.29
C ARG A 266 21.29 -55.79 17.33
N ASN A 267 22.44 -55.92 17.99
CA ASN A 267 23.22 -57.18 18.02
C ASN A 267 23.27 -57.92 19.37
N HIS A 268 22.50 -57.51 20.39
CA HIS A 268 22.44 -58.25 21.68
C HIS A 268 21.08 -58.82 22.07
N ARG A 269 19.99 -58.52 21.34
CA ARG A 269 18.64 -59.05 21.65
C ARG A 269 18.25 -60.35 20.93
N ARG A 270 19.12 -60.92 20.09
CA ARG A 270 18.86 -62.20 19.37
C ARG A 270 19.42 -63.45 20.06
N ARG A 271 20.05 -63.32 21.24
CA ARG A 271 20.71 -64.43 21.96
C ARG A 271 20.20 -64.65 23.39
N GLN A 272 18.93 -64.39 23.69
CA GLN A 272 18.33 -64.83 24.98
C GLN A 272 16.89 -65.37 24.89
N ASN A 273 16.32 -65.53 23.68
CA ASN A 273 15.05 -66.25 23.49
C ASN A 273 15.28 -67.75 23.33
N ASN A 274 15.78 -68.41 24.37
CA ASN A 274 15.66 -69.86 24.56
C ASN A 274 16.15 -70.26 25.96
N LYS A 275 15.35 -69.97 26.99
CA LYS A 275 15.29 -70.76 28.24
C LYS A 275 14.22 -70.17 29.17
N ARG A 276 13.24 -71.02 29.51
CA ARG A 276 12.25 -70.90 30.63
C ARG A 276 11.09 -69.95 30.29
N ARG A 277 9.83 -70.35 30.02
CA ARG A 277 8.96 -71.43 30.54
C ARG A 277 9.06 -71.60 32.06
N GLY A 278 8.07 -71.05 32.77
CA GLY A 278 7.75 -71.40 34.16
C GLY A 278 6.94 -70.32 34.88
N ASN A 279 5.64 -70.58 35.07
CA ASN A 279 4.76 -70.14 36.16
C ASN A 279 4.43 -68.64 36.28
N ALA A 280 3.18 -68.17 36.20
CA ALA A 280 1.91 -68.48 36.88
C ALA A 280 1.57 -67.35 37.87
N GLN A 281 0.35 -66.79 37.72
CA GLN A 281 -0.50 -66.13 38.73
C GLN A 281 0.08 -64.86 39.40
N GLY A 282 -0.62 -63.78 39.70
CA GLY A 282 -2.03 -63.42 39.75
C GLY A 282 -2.15 -62.08 40.52
N HIS A 283 -3.38 -61.60 40.69
CA HIS A 283 -3.84 -60.52 41.59
C HIS A 283 -3.72 -59.02 41.18
N HIS A 284 -4.90 -58.44 40.89
CA HIS A 284 -5.61 -57.39 41.68
C HIS A 284 -4.75 -56.38 42.47
N GLN A 285 -4.99 -55.06 42.53
CA GLN A 285 -6.23 -54.29 42.70
C GLN A 285 -5.87 -52.77 42.59
N ARG A 286 -6.65 -51.93 41.89
CA ARG A 286 -7.53 -50.83 42.39
C ARG A 286 -6.91 -49.49 42.88
N HIS A 287 -7.54 -48.41 42.38
CA HIS A 287 -7.80 -47.07 42.98
C HIS A 287 -6.59 -46.12 43.17
N THR A 288 -6.64 -44.79 43.10
CA THR A 288 -7.65 -43.70 43.02
C THR A 288 -6.86 -42.38 42.88
N GLY A 289 -7.44 -41.27 42.41
CA GLY A 289 -6.82 -39.96 42.67
C GLY A 289 -7.16 -38.85 41.68
N VAL A 290 -8.38 -38.33 41.76
CA VAL A 290 -8.81 -37.04 41.21
C VAL A 290 -8.34 -35.91 42.15
N THR A 291 -7.82 -34.80 41.60
CA THR A 291 -8.28 -33.44 41.97
C THR A 291 -7.77 -32.35 41.02
N LYS A 292 -8.73 -31.53 40.57
CA LYS A 292 -8.58 -30.21 39.96
C LYS A 292 -8.15 -29.19 41.02
N HIS A 293 -7.47 -28.11 40.64
CA HIS A 293 -7.78 -26.78 41.17
C HIS A 293 -7.43 -25.67 40.17
N TYR A 294 -8.45 -24.83 39.93
CA TYR A 294 -8.41 -23.50 39.34
C TYR A 294 -7.72 -22.50 40.27
N ALA A 295 -7.10 -21.46 39.71
CA ALA A 295 -7.21 -20.10 40.25
C ALA A 295 -6.83 -19.05 39.19
N SER A 296 -7.79 -18.16 38.91
CA SER A 296 -7.57 -16.86 38.26
C SER A 296 -7.45 -15.76 39.33
N ARG A 297 -6.95 -14.59 38.89
CA ARG A 297 -7.04 -13.20 39.43
C ARG A 297 -5.64 -12.56 39.40
N ARG A 298 -5.43 -11.33 38.93
CA ARG A 298 -6.29 -10.15 38.69
C ARG A 298 -5.90 -9.49 37.37
#